data_AF-A0A920S6Y9-F1
#
_entry.id   AF-A0A920S6Y9-F1
#
_cell.length_a   1.000
_cell.length_b   1.000
_cell.length_c   1.000
_cell.angle_alpha   90.00
_cell.angle_beta   90.00
_cell.angle_gamma   90.00
#
_symmetry.space_group_name_H-M   'P 1'
#
loop_
_entity.id
_entity.type
_entity.pdbx_description
1 polymer ?
#
loop_
_entity_poly.entity_id
_entity_poly.type
_entity_poly.pdbx_seq_one_letter_code
_entity_poly.pdbx_strand_id
1 'polypeptide(L)'
;MFSPTGLIGMMNLENMGKTSLIFWAPRMLLSFPFVMGNFEEDTLTRYILSKKNMNEVKGLSGTMMSYWAEFAYNGDPGKGRSGDQLKWRSWDESTLESPKFIKLDSESDQGIVMSSSSITRESLFSGIADDPNIMDYKMRCELVDIAIRYDNVAADDWLNKFSNGLCENLDPYIEWRHFWYDEDDRPY
;
A
#
# COMPACT_ATOMS: atom_id res chain seq x y z
N MET A 1 12.11 -5.99 -12.78
CA MET A 1 12.95 -5.32 -11.75
C MET A 1 12.00 -4.95 -10.62
N PHE A 2 11.95 -5.77 -9.56
CA PHE A 2 10.97 -5.61 -8.47
C PHE A 2 11.53 -4.65 -7.41
N SER A 3 11.05 -3.41 -7.37
CA SER A 3 11.30 -2.47 -6.28
C SER A 3 10.29 -2.73 -5.14
N PRO A 4 10.73 -2.98 -3.90
CA PRO A 4 9.85 -3.22 -2.75
C PRO A 4 9.42 -1.89 -2.12
N THR A 5 8.69 -1.08 -2.86
CA THR A 5 8.09 0.14 -2.30
C THR A 5 6.92 -0.27 -1.38
N GLY A 6 7.13 -0.20 -0.06
CA GLY A 6 6.07 -0.29 0.94
C GLY A 6 5.58 1.11 1.31
N LEU A 7 4.31 1.40 1.07
CA LEU A 7 3.68 2.64 1.52
C LEU A 7 3.06 2.38 2.90
N ILE A 8 3.51 3.09 3.94
CA ILE A 8 2.89 3.08 5.27
C ILE A 8 2.40 4.48 5.58
N GLY A 9 1.07 4.66 5.60
CA GLY A 9 0.42 5.90 6.03
C GLY A 9 -0.26 5.70 7.38
N MET A 10 -0.04 6.62 8.32
CA MET A 10 -0.88 6.75 9.52
C MET A 10 -1.83 7.92 9.30
N MET A 11 -3.11 7.62 9.08
CA MET A 11 -4.16 8.63 8.91
C MET A 11 -4.82 8.88 10.27
N ASN A 12 -4.89 10.13 10.71
CA ASN A 12 -5.72 10.50 11.83
C ASN A 12 -7.13 10.80 11.30
N LEU A 13 -8.00 9.79 11.30
CA LEU A 13 -9.40 9.93 10.90
C LEU A 13 -10.19 10.54 12.06
N GLU A 14 -10.14 11.87 12.19
CA GLU A 14 -10.72 12.62 13.31
C GLU A 14 -12.26 12.49 13.47
N ASN A 15 -12.97 11.78 12.59
CA ASN A 15 -14.42 11.55 12.72
C ASN A 15 -14.85 10.15 13.23
N MET A 16 -13.91 9.29 13.66
CA MET A 16 -14.27 7.99 14.26
C MET A 16 -13.42 7.59 15.49
N GLY A 17 -13.07 8.51 16.39
CA GLY A 17 -12.71 8.21 17.81
C GLY A 17 -11.67 7.10 18.10
N LYS A 18 -10.92 6.63 17.11
CA LYS A 18 -9.94 5.54 17.17
C LYS A 18 -8.87 5.81 16.11
N THR A 19 -7.62 5.94 16.55
CA THR A 19 -6.45 5.99 15.67
C THR A 19 -6.32 4.62 14.98
N SER A 20 -6.86 4.49 13.78
CA SER A 20 -6.75 3.27 12.97
C SER A 20 -5.52 3.35 12.08
N LEU A 21 -4.65 2.36 12.21
CA LEU A 21 -3.58 2.10 11.25
C LEU A 21 -4.21 1.57 9.96
N ILE A 22 -4.14 2.36 8.88
CA ILE A 22 -4.62 1.95 7.56
C ILE A 22 -3.41 1.60 6.70
N PHE A 23 -3.19 0.30 6.52
CA PHE A 23 -2.24 -0.22 5.54
C PHE A 23 -2.98 -0.37 4.20
N TRP A 24 -2.53 0.32 3.15
CA TRP A 24 -3.11 0.18 1.81
C TRP A 24 -2.36 -0.87 0.97
N ALA A 25 -3.16 -1.74 0.33
CA ALA A 25 -2.85 -2.57 -0.84
C ALA A 25 -2.08 -3.92 -0.61
N PRO A 26 -2.19 -4.90 -1.55
CA PRO A 26 -2.03 -6.35 -1.35
C PRO A 26 -0.59 -6.86 -1.09
N ARG A 27 0.32 -5.96 -0.71
CA ARG A 27 1.71 -6.26 -0.28
C ARG A 27 1.82 -6.64 1.19
N MET A 28 0.71 -6.81 1.89
CA MET A 28 0.64 -7.03 3.35
C MET A 28 1.56 -8.19 3.81
N LEU A 29 1.63 -9.29 3.06
CA LEU A 29 2.48 -10.45 3.39
C LEU A 29 3.98 -10.13 3.47
N LEU A 30 4.48 -9.15 2.70
CA LEU A 30 5.91 -8.87 2.65
C LEU A 30 6.38 -7.93 3.77
N SER A 31 5.48 -7.18 4.41
CA SER A 31 5.84 -6.22 5.47
C SER A 31 6.03 -6.86 6.84
N PHE A 32 5.30 -7.94 7.13
CA PHE A 32 5.36 -8.68 8.41
C PHE A 32 6.78 -9.11 8.80
N PRO A 33 7.58 -9.76 7.93
CA PRO A 33 8.96 -10.13 8.30
C PRO A 33 9.84 -8.92 8.59
N PHE A 34 9.56 -7.75 7.98
CA PHE A 34 10.32 -6.52 8.25
C PHE A 34 9.99 -5.88 9.60
N VAL A 35 8.72 -5.92 10.03
CA VAL A 35 8.29 -5.42 11.35
C VAL A 35 8.71 -6.37 12.47
N MET A 36 8.75 -7.68 12.21
CA MET A 36 9.15 -8.68 13.21
C MET A 36 10.65 -8.97 13.21
N GLY A 37 11.39 -8.52 12.20
CA GLY A 37 12.82 -8.78 12.03
C GLY A 37 13.17 -10.23 11.68
N ASN A 38 12.18 -11.07 11.31
CA ASN A 38 12.38 -12.48 11.03
C ASN A 38 12.42 -12.76 9.52
N PHE A 39 13.64 -12.82 8.97
CA PHE A 39 13.89 -13.02 7.54
C PHE A 39 14.32 -14.45 7.17
N GLU A 40 14.58 -15.29 8.18
CA GLU A 40 15.29 -16.56 8.00
C GLU A 40 14.37 -17.79 7.98
N GLU A 41 13.12 -17.69 8.46
CA GLU A 41 12.23 -18.85 8.53
C GLU A 41 11.42 -19.09 7.25
N ASP A 42 10.93 -18.04 6.58
CA ASP A 42 10.03 -18.19 5.43
C ASP A 42 10.76 -18.37 4.09
N THR A 43 10.38 -19.40 3.33
CA THR A 43 11.01 -19.77 2.04
C THR A 43 10.69 -18.76 0.93
N LEU A 44 9.51 -18.16 0.96
CA LEU A 44 9.10 -17.07 0.05
C LEU A 44 9.93 -15.82 0.32
N THR A 45 10.08 -15.44 1.59
CA THR A 45 10.92 -14.32 2.03
C THR A 45 12.37 -14.51 1.55
N ARG A 46 12.96 -15.70 1.75
CA ARG A 46 14.32 -16.00 1.25
C ARG A 46 14.43 -15.93 -0.27
N TYR A 47 13.44 -16.42 -1.02
CA TYR A 47 13.47 -16.34 -2.48
C TYR A 47 13.40 -14.89 -2.98
N ILE A 48 12.51 -14.08 -2.43
CA ILE A 48 12.32 -12.66 -2.80
C ILE A 48 13.56 -11.84 -2.42
N LEU A 49 14.14 -12.13 -1.27
CA LEU A 49 15.30 -11.42 -0.73
C LEU A 49 16.65 -11.94 -1.27
N SER A 50 16.70 -13.12 -1.89
CA SER A 50 17.94 -13.75 -2.38
C SER A 50 18.77 -12.88 -3.32
N LYS A 51 18.15 -11.89 -3.99
CA LYS A 51 18.80 -10.95 -4.90
C LYS A 51 19.08 -9.58 -4.28
N LYS A 52 18.68 -9.33 -3.03
CA LYS A 52 18.86 -8.06 -2.32
C LYS A 52 20.00 -8.15 -1.31
N ASN A 53 20.61 -7.00 -1.02
CA ASN A 53 21.64 -6.88 0.00
C ASN A 53 21.01 -7.08 1.39
N MET A 54 21.37 -8.19 2.06
CA MET A 54 20.86 -8.53 3.39
C MET A 54 21.18 -7.53 4.48
N ASN A 55 22.28 -6.78 4.32
CA ASN A 55 22.62 -5.73 5.29
C ASN A 55 21.65 -4.55 5.19
N GLU A 56 21.25 -4.16 3.97
CA GLU A 56 20.28 -3.08 3.74
C GLU A 56 18.88 -3.47 4.22
N VAL A 57 18.48 -4.73 3.98
CA VAL A 57 17.20 -5.27 4.46
C VAL A 57 17.14 -5.28 5.98
N LYS A 58 18.20 -5.74 6.65
CA LYS A 58 18.29 -5.71 8.12
C LYS A 58 18.31 -4.28 8.66
N GLY A 59 19.00 -3.35 7.99
CA GLY A 59 19.01 -1.93 8.36
C GLY A 59 17.62 -1.27 8.26
N LEU A 60 16.91 -1.51 7.16
CA LEU A 60 15.54 -1.02 6.97
C LEU A 60 14.59 -1.62 8.02
N SER A 61 14.69 -2.92 8.28
CA SER A 61 13.93 -3.61 9.32
C SER A 61 14.15 -3.02 10.72
N GLY A 62 15.42 -2.81 11.09
CA GLY A 62 15.77 -2.18 12.36
C GLY A 62 15.14 -0.80 12.50
N THR A 63 15.11 -0.04 11.41
CA THR A 63 14.48 1.28 11.37
C THR A 63 12.96 1.19 11.54
N MET A 64 12.30 0.28 10.82
CA MET A 64 10.87 0.02 10.96
C MET A 64 10.51 -0.37 12.39
N MET A 65 11.24 -1.32 12.98
CA MET A 65 11.06 -1.75 14.37
C MET A 65 11.24 -0.59 15.35
N SER A 66 12.21 0.29 15.12
CA SER A 66 12.47 1.46 15.97
C SER A 66 11.28 2.43 16.01
N TYR A 67 10.65 2.71 14.85
CA TYR A 67 9.42 3.51 14.81
C TYR A 67 8.25 2.83 15.51
N TRP A 68 8.06 1.52 15.28
CA TRP A 68 6.99 0.76 15.92
C TRP A 68 7.14 0.69 17.44
N ALA A 69 8.37 0.51 17.93
CA ALA A 69 8.66 0.49 19.36
C ALA A 69 8.37 1.85 20.03
N GLU A 70 8.73 2.96 19.37
CA GLU A 70 8.44 4.30 19.91
C GLU A 70 6.95 4.63 19.86
N PHE A 71 6.26 4.24 18.78
CA PHE A 71 4.82 4.35 18.70
C PHE A 71 4.12 3.54 19.80
N ALA A 72 4.55 2.30 20.05
CA ALA A 72 3.99 1.50 21.13
C ALA A 72 4.25 2.09 22.52
N TYR A 73 5.34 2.82 22.69
CA TYR A 73 5.73 3.42 23.97
C TYR A 73 5.03 4.77 24.24
N ASN A 74 4.98 5.66 23.24
CA ASN A 74 4.54 7.06 23.39
C ASN A 74 3.33 7.44 22.53
N GLY A 75 2.85 6.55 21.65
CA GLY A 75 1.78 6.85 20.69
C GLY A 75 2.21 7.71 19.50
N ASP A 76 3.48 8.13 19.42
CA ASP A 76 4.07 8.88 18.32
C ASP A 76 5.37 8.19 17.88
N PRO A 77 5.52 7.74 16.61
CA PRO A 77 6.75 7.12 16.12
C PRO A 77 7.96 8.09 16.15
N GLY A 78 7.75 9.41 16.11
CA GLY A 78 8.80 10.40 16.30
C GLY A 78 10.02 10.20 15.41
N LYS A 79 11.20 10.01 16.01
CA LYS A 79 12.47 9.69 15.33
C LYS A 79 12.89 8.22 15.54
N GLY A 80 11.91 7.36 15.82
CA GLY A 80 12.13 6.01 16.32
C GLY A 80 12.68 6.00 17.75
N ARG A 81 12.71 4.80 18.34
CA ARG A 81 13.10 4.58 19.74
C ARG A 81 14.54 5.00 20.03
N SER A 82 15.42 4.80 19.07
CA SER A 82 16.83 5.20 19.13
C SER A 82 17.05 6.70 18.94
N GLY A 83 16.05 7.44 18.43
CA GLY A 83 16.11 8.88 18.25
C GLY A 83 17.00 9.38 17.11
N ASP A 84 17.54 8.47 16.30
CA ASP A 84 18.51 8.71 15.23
C ASP A 84 17.88 8.79 13.83
N GLN A 85 16.57 8.51 13.70
CA GLN A 85 15.89 8.47 12.41
C GLN A 85 15.31 9.83 12.01
N LEU A 86 14.94 9.92 10.73
CA LEU A 86 14.14 11.03 10.21
C LEU A 86 12.84 11.15 11.04
N LYS A 87 12.35 12.38 11.27
CA LYS A 87 11.10 12.53 12.03
C LYS A 87 9.91 12.10 11.19
N TRP A 88 9.23 11.03 11.59
CA TRP A 88 7.90 10.68 11.09
C TRP A 88 6.92 11.73 11.59
N ARG A 89 6.34 12.50 10.66
CA ARG A 89 5.32 13.51 10.97
C ARG A 89 3.93 12.93 10.75
N SER A 90 2.98 13.36 11.57
CA SER A 90 1.57 13.05 11.37
C SER A 90 1.09 13.51 10.00
N TRP A 91 0.09 12.82 9.47
CA TRP A 91 -0.63 13.22 8.27
C TRP A 91 -1.16 14.65 8.41
N ASP A 92 -0.82 15.52 7.46
CA ASP A 92 -1.24 16.92 7.42
C ASP A 92 -1.87 17.26 6.05
N GLU A 93 -3.12 17.73 6.08
CA GLU A 93 -3.89 18.14 4.90
C GLU A 93 -4.02 19.66 4.75
N SER A 94 -3.34 20.43 5.61
CA SER A 94 -3.44 21.90 5.57
C SER A 94 -2.98 22.50 4.25
N THR A 95 -2.03 21.86 3.55
CA THR A 95 -1.58 22.26 2.22
C THR A 95 -1.33 21.04 1.32
N LEU A 96 -1.30 21.26 0.00
CA LEU A 96 -0.95 20.20 -0.97
C LEU A 96 0.49 19.66 -0.78
N GLU A 97 1.38 20.49 -0.25
CA GLU A 97 2.79 20.15 0.00
C GLU A 97 3.04 19.62 1.41
N SER A 98 2.00 19.59 2.26
CA SER A 98 2.12 19.09 3.61
C SER A 98 2.47 17.60 3.62
N PRO A 99 3.31 17.15 4.56
CA PRO A 99 3.73 15.75 4.64
C PRO A 99 2.55 14.87 5.05
N LYS A 100 2.29 13.81 4.27
CA LYS A 100 1.15 12.91 4.46
C LYS A 100 1.59 11.57 5.01
N PHE A 101 2.58 10.94 4.36
CA PHE A 101 3.08 9.64 4.74
C PHE A 101 4.61 9.56 4.65
N ILE A 102 5.18 8.54 5.28
CA ILE A 102 6.61 8.23 5.20
C ILE A 102 6.81 7.09 4.20
N LYS A 103 7.81 7.23 3.33
CA LYS A 103 8.31 6.13 2.49
C LYS A 103 9.50 5.50 3.22
N LEU A 104 9.45 4.18 3.41
CA LEU A 104 10.50 3.41 4.07
C LEU A 104 11.14 2.50 3.02
N ASP A 105 12.28 2.94 2.49
CA ASP A 105 13.04 2.22 1.46
C ASP A 105 14.52 2.11 1.86
N SER A 106 15.27 1.21 1.21
CA SER A 106 16.72 1.11 1.45
C SER A 106 17.45 2.34 0.96
N GLU A 107 18.62 2.64 1.54
CA GLU A 107 19.45 3.79 1.12
C GLU A 107 19.89 3.71 -0.36
N SER A 108 20.05 2.49 -0.88
CA SER A 108 20.38 2.20 -2.27
C SER A 108 19.24 2.54 -3.26
N ASP A 109 18.01 2.59 -2.76
CA ASP A 109 16.81 2.91 -3.53
C ASP A 109 16.46 4.40 -3.32
N GLN A 110 15.47 4.72 -2.48
CA GLN A 110 15.05 6.12 -2.21
C GLN A 110 15.33 6.57 -0.77
N GLY A 111 15.79 5.67 0.10
CA GLY A 111 15.93 5.91 1.52
C GLY A 111 14.59 6.21 2.22
N ILE A 112 14.70 6.81 3.41
CA ILE A 112 13.56 7.15 4.25
C ILE A 112 13.21 8.63 4.06
N VAL A 113 12.03 8.92 3.52
CA VAL A 113 11.59 10.29 3.22
C VAL A 113 10.12 10.50 3.52
N MET A 114 9.74 11.71 3.95
CA MET A 114 8.34 12.13 3.99
C MET A 114 7.86 12.49 2.58
N SER A 115 6.63 12.12 2.26
CA SER A 115 5.99 12.42 0.99
C SER A 115 4.72 13.24 1.21
N SER A 116 4.53 14.26 0.38
CA SER A 116 3.27 15.02 0.26
C SER A 116 2.34 14.44 -0.80
N SER A 117 2.81 13.43 -1.56
CA SER A 117 2.00 12.80 -2.60
C SER A 117 0.66 12.33 -2.04
N SER A 118 -0.40 12.53 -2.82
CA SER A 118 -1.69 11.90 -2.57
C SER A 118 -2.16 11.29 -3.87
N ILE A 119 -2.61 10.05 -3.81
CA ILE A 119 -3.29 9.42 -4.93
C ILE A 119 -4.71 9.98 -4.93
N THR A 120 -5.03 10.79 -5.94
CA THR A 120 -6.41 11.18 -6.22
C THR A 120 -7.07 10.08 -7.06
N ARG A 121 -8.40 9.99 -6.99
CA ARG A 121 -9.19 9.08 -7.83
C ARG A 121 -8.83 9.20 -9.32
N GLU A 122 -8.65 10.43 -9.79
CA GLU A 122 -8.35 10.73 -11.18
C GLU A 122 -6.95 10.21 -11.54
N SER A 123 -5.96 10.44 -10.66
CA SER A 123 -4.60 9.93 -10.85
C SER A 123 -4.53 8.40 -10.78
N LEU A 124 -5.34 7.77 -9.93
CA LEU A 124 -5.44 6.31 -9.82
C LEU A 124 -5.96 5.71 -11.13
N PHE A 125 -7.11 6.20 -11.61
CA PHE A 125 -7.71 5.65 -12.83
C PHE A 125 -6.90 5.96 -14.08
N SER A 126 -6.29 7.15 -14.20
CA SER A 126 -5.36 7.46 -15.29
C SER A 126 -4.14 6.55 -15.22
N GLY A 127 -3.58 6.32 -14.02
CA GLY A 127 -2.47 5.37 -13.83
C GLY A 127 -2.82 3.97 -14.35
N ILE A 128 -4.00 3.44 -14.01
CA ILE A 128 -4.45 2.13 -14.48
C ILE A 128 -4.73 2.15 -15.99
N ALA A 129 -5.22 3.25 -16.56
CA ALA A 129 -5.51 3.37 -17.99
C ALA A 129 -4.24 3.48 -18.85
N ASP A 130 -3.18 4.10 -18.33
CA ASP A 130 -1.96 4.42 -19.08
C ASP A 130 -0.78 3.48 -18.77
N ASP A 131 -0.87 2.60 -17.75
CA ASP A 131 0.24 1.72 -17.37
C ASP A 131 0.59 0.73 -18.50
N PRO A 132 1.80 0.77 -19.07
CA PRO A 132 2.21 -0.13 -20.15
C PRO A 132 2.42 -1.58 -19.71
N ASN A 133 2.57 -1.85 -18.40
CA ASN A 133 2.75 -3.19 -17.87
C ASN A 133 1.44 -3.98 -17.79
N ILE A 134 0.29 -3.29 -17.83
CA ILE A 134 -1.03 -3.92 -17.88
C ILE A 134 -1.37 -4.18 -19.34
N MET A 135 -0.90 -5.32 -19.86
CA MET A 135 -1.04 -5.62 -21.28
C MET A 135 -2.47 -6.02 -21.69
N ASP A 136 -3.25 -6.59 -20.77
CA ASP A 136 -4.62 -7.02 -21.03
C ASP A 136 -5.65 -5.96 -20.60
N TYR A 137 -6.58 -5.62 -21.47
CA TYR A 137 -7.65 -4.68 -21.17
C TYR A 137 -8.62 -5.26 -20.13
N LYS A 138 -8.83 -6.59 -20.09
CA LYS A 138 -9.65 -7.23 -19.05
C LYS A 138 -9.03 -7.03 -17.67
N MET A 139 -7.71 -7.16 -17.58
CA MET A 139 -6.96 -6.90 -16.35
C MET A 139 -7.06 -5.43 -15.91
N ARG A 140 -7.14 -4.46 -16.84
CA ARG A 140 -7.41 -3.05 -16.48
C ARG A 140 -8.79 -2.90 -15.83
N CYS A 141 -9.81 -3.52 -16.42
CA CYS A 141 -11.18 -3.48 -15.91
C CYS A 141 -11.30 -4.18 -14.55
N GLU A 142 -10.64 -5.32 -14.35
CA GLU A 142 -10.57 -6.02 -13.06
C GLU A 142 -9.93 -5.14 -11.98
N LEU A 143 -8.81 -4.47 -12.28
CA LEU A 143 -8.15 -3.58 -11.31
C LEU A 143 -9.03 -2.40 -10.90
N VAL A 144 -9.79 -1.83 -11.85
CA VAL A 144 -10.75 -0.76 -11.57
C VAL A 144 -11.92 -1.28 -10.73
N ASP A 145 -12.44 -2.47 -11.02
CA ASP A 145 -13.51 -3.11 -10.27
C ASP A 145 -13.11 -3.37 -8.81
N ILE A 146 -11.90 -3.88 -8.60
CA ILE A 146 -11.31 -4.10 -7.28
C ILE A 146 -11.21 -2.77 -6.52
N ALA A 147 -10.69 -1.72 -7.16
CA ALA A 147 -10.59 -0.40 -6.54
C ALA A 147 -11.98 0.13 -6.14
N ILE A 148 -12.99 0.01 -7.01
CA ILE A 148 -14.36 0.45 -6.71
C ILE A 148 -14.93 -0.31 -5.51
N ARG A 149 -14.85 -1.65 -5.51
CA ARG A 149 -15.48 -2.50 -4.49
C ARG A 149 -14.83 -2.41 -3.13
N TYR A 150 -13.50 -2.47 -3.05
CA TYR A 150 -12.81 -2.55 -1.76
C TYR A 150 -12.50 -1.19 -1.17
N ASP A 151 -12.17 -0.23 -2.04
CA ASP A 151 -11.67 1.06 -1.63
C ASP A 151 -12.74 2.17 -1.77
N ASN A 152 -13.93 1.82 -2.26
CA ASN A 152 -15.09 2.70 -2.45
C ASN A 152 -14.71 4.02 -3.17
N VAL A 153 -13.80 3.92 -4.14
CA VAL A 153 -13.23 5.10 -4.83
C VAL A 153 -14.23 5.75 -5.78
N ALA A 154 -15.23 5.01 -6.24
CA ALA A 154 -16.34 5.45 -7.08
C ALA A 154 -17.56 4.52 -6.89
N ALA A 155 -18.70 4.86 -7.50
CA ALA A 155 -19.87 3.98 -7.53
C ALA A 155 -19.69 2.87 -8.59
N ASP A 156 -20.41 1.76 -8.45
CA ASP A 156 -20.32 0.59 -9.34
C ASP A 156 -20.55 0.91 -10.82
N ASP A 157 -21.41 1.89 -11.12
CA ASP A 157 -21.70 2.33 -12.49
C ASP A 157 -20.51 3.04 -13.17
N TRP A 158 -19.50 3.45 -12.39
CA TRP A 158 -18.29 4.08 -12.90
C TRP A 158 -17.44 3.15 -13.77
N LEU A 159 -17.48 1.85 -13.51
CA LEU A 159 -16.71 0.87 -14.29
C LEU A 159 -17.03 0.96 -15.79
N ASN A 160 -18.31 1.13 -16.12
CA ASN A 160 -18.77 1.25 -17.51
C ASN A 160 -18.30 2.55 -18.20
N LYS A 161 -17.90 3.56 -17.42
CA LYS A 161 -17.39 4.85 -17.92
C LYS A 161 -15.86 4.87 -18.02
N PHE A 162 -15.18 3.87 -17.45
CA PHE A 162 -13.73 3.81 -17.43
C PHE A 162 -13.14 3.77 -18.85
N SER A 163 -12.11 4.59 -19.09
CA SER A 163 -11.34 4.65 -20.34
C SER A 163 -12.23 4.69 -21.60
N ASN A 164 -13.18 5.62 -21.65
CA ASN A 164 -14.14 5.79 -22.76
C ASN A 164 -14.99 4.55 -23.05
N GLY A 165 -15.45 3.84 -22.01
CA GLY A 165 -16.31 2.66 -22.16
C GLY A 165 -15.56 1.36 -22.41
N LEU A 166 -14.27 1.29 -22.05
CA LEU A 166 -13.44 0.09 -22.25
C LEU A 166 -14.06 -1.16 -21.60
N CYS A 167 -14.74 -0.98 -20.47
CA CYS A 167 -15.33 -2.05 -19.67
C CYS A 167 -16.86 -2.17 -19.84
N GLU A 168 -17.50 -1.41 -20.74
CA GLU A 168 -18.97 -1.33 -20.85
C GLU A 168 -19.63 -2.69 -21.16
N ASN A 169 -18.95 -3.55 -21.91
CA ASN A 169 -19.47 -4.85 -22.33
C ASN A 169 -19.00 -6.02 -21.44
N LEU A 170 -18.35 -5.74 -20.31
CA LEU A 170 -17.88 -6.76 -19.39
C LEU A 170 -18.84 -6.87 -18.21
N ASP A 171 -19.23 -8.09 -17.87
CA ASP A 171 -19.93 -8.37 -16.61
C ASP A 171 -18.90 -8.87 -15.58
N PRO A 172 -18.55 -8.07 -14.56
CA PRO A 172 -17.59 -8.45 -13.53
C PRO A 172 -17.93 -9.78 -12.84
N TYR A 173 -19.22 -10.10 -12.69
CA TYR A 173 -19.67 -11.34 -12.05
C TYR A 173 -19.24 -12.58 -12.84
N ILE A 174 -19.42 -12.52 -14.16
CA ILE A 174 -19.08 -13.61 -15.08
C ILE A 174 -17.57 -13.66 -15.33
N GLU A 175 -16.92 -12.51 -15.41
CA GLU A 175 -15.55 -12.44 -15.91
C GLU A 175 -14.49 -12.74 -14.84
N TRP A 176 -14.60 -12.16 -13.64
CA TRP A 176 -13.56 -12.34 -12.61
C TRP A 176 -14.06 -12.53 -11.18
N ARG A 177 -15.22 -11.97 -10.80
CA ARG A 177 -15.68 -12.03 -9.40
C ARG A 177 -15.95 -13.46 -8.93
N HIS A 178 -16.41 -14.37 -9.79
CA HIS A 178 -16.59 -15.78 -9.40
C HIS A 178 -15.28 -16.44 -8.90
N PHE A 179 -14.11 -16.05 -9.43
CA PHE A 179 -12.83 -16.62 -8.98
C PHE A 179 -12.44 -16.23 -7.54
N TRP A 180 -12.91 -15.08 -7.07
CA TRP A 180 -12.53 -14.51 -5.77
C TRP A 180 -13.64 -14.62 -4.72
N TYR A 181 -14.91 -14.71 -5.13
CA TYR A 181 -16.07 -14.51 -4.24
C TYR A 181 -17.04 -15.70 -4.14
N ASP A 182 -16.78 -16.83 -4.81
CA ASP A 182 -17.60 -18.06 -4.68
C ASP A 182 -17.58 -18.68 -3.25
N GLU A 183 -16.79 -18.11 -2.32
CA GLU A 183 -16.80 -18.47 -0.90
C GLU A 183 -17.68 -17.56 -0.02
N ASP A 184 -17.92 -16.31 -0.42
CA ASP A 184 -18.68 -15.34 0.40
C ASP A 184 -20.20 -15.59 0.34
N ASP A 185 -20.69 -16.27 -0.69
CA ASP A 185 -22.12 -16.59 -0.89
C ASP A 185 -22.53 -17.96 -0.31
N ARG A 186 -21.63 -18.68 0.38
CA ARG A 186 -22.00 -19.96 1.02
C ARG A 186 -22.63 -19.69 2.38
N PRO A 187 -23.91 -20.06 2.61
CA PRO A 187 -24.46 -20.01 3.96
C PRO A 187 -23.65 -20.96 4.87
N TYR A 188 -23.11 -20.41 5.96
CA TYR A 188 -22.40 -21.14 7.01
C TYR A 188 -23.26 -22.25 7.64
#